data_AF-A0A4V2AWH5-F1
#
_entry.id   AF-A0A4V2AWH5-F1
#
_cell.length_a   1.000
_cell.length_b   1.000
_cell.length_c   1.000
_cell.angle_alpha   90.00
_cell.angle_beta   90.00
_cell.angle_gamma   90.00
#
_symmetry.space_group_name_H-M   'P 1'
#
loop_
_entity.id
_entity.type
_entity.pdbx_description
1 polymer ?
#
loop_
_entity_poly.entity_id
_entity_poly.type
_entity_poly.pdbx_seq_one_letter_code
_entity_poly.pdbx_strand_id
1 'polypeptide(L)' 'MDSVAQETVISTNKIKLLPVAVIKEIEQQNKARRLMGLSTIEIKTRTCLNCSGLFQSAGRRTCGCNTVHTSSLAGVEII' A
#
# COMPACT_ATOMS: atom_id res chain seq x y z
N MET A 1 44.25 6.17 4.27
CA MET A 1 43.36 6.38 5.44
C MET A 1 42.02 6.65 4.81
N ASP A 2 41.33 5.58 4.45
CA ASP A 2 40.17 5.65 3.57
C ASP A 2 38.97 5.07 4.30
N SER A 3 37.97 5.93 4.38
CA SER A 3 36.85 5.90 5.30
C SER A 3 35.90 4.73 5.06
N VAL A 4 35.42 4.20 6.18
CA VAL A 4 34.41 3.15 6.35
C VAL A 4 33.14 3.49 5.56
N ALA A 5 32.86 2.74 4.49
CA ALA A 5 31.52 2.66 3.92
C ALA A 5 30.69 1.69 4.78
N GLN A 6 29.85 2.25 5.64
CA GLN A 6 28.84 1.51 6.38
C GLN A 6 27.79 1.01 5.37
N GLU A 7 27.89 -0.26 4.96
CA GLU A 7 26.76 -0.96 4.35
C GLU A 7 25.69 -1.13 5.42
N THR A 8 24.70 -0.26 5.38
CA THR A 8 23.48 -0.38 6.16
C THR A 8 22.83 -1.73 5.85
N VAL A 9 22.85 -2.62 6.83
CA VAL A 9 22.11 -3.87 6.86
C VAL A 9 20.63 -3.56 6.62
N ILE A 10 20.16 -3.79 5.38
CA ILE A 10 18.74 -3.68 5.04
C ILE A 10 18.03 -4.85 5.70
N SER A 11 17.53 -4.60 6.90
CA SER A 11 16.56 -5.46 7.56
C SER A 11 15.45 -5.80 6.57
N THR A 12 15.12 -7.09 6.49
CA THR A 12 14.14 -7.69 5.58
C THR A 12 12.73 -7.17 5.86
N ASN A 13 12.44 -5.94 5.43
CA ASN A 13 11.10 -5.37 5.45
C ASN A 13 10.25 -6.08 4.39
N LYS A 14 9.69 -7.25 4.75
CA LYS A 14 8.76 -8.00 3.90
C LYS A 14 7.51 -7.13 3.67
N ILE A 15 7.44 -6.51 2.50
CA ILE A 15 6.26 -5.76 2.07
C ILE A 15 5.10 -6.74 1.90
N LYS A 16 3.97 -6.50 2.55
CA LYS A 16 2.74 -7.29 2.34
C LYS A 16 2.17 -6.97 0.96
N LEU A 17 2.23 -7.92 0.04
CA LEU A 17 1.75 -7.76 -1.32
C LEU A 17 0.23 -7.98 -1.40
N LEU A 18 -0.42 -7.35 -2.39
CA LEU A 18 -1.80 -7.67 -2.71
C LEU A 18 -1.89 -9.10 -3.26
N PRO A 19 -2.98 -9.83 -2.99
CA PRO A 19 -3.21 -11.13 -3.62
C PRO A 19 -3.22 -11.01 -5.15
N VAL A 20 -2.67 -12.01 -5.85
CA VAL A 20 -2.58 -12.00 -7.32
C VAL A 20 -3.96 -11.86 -7.98
N ALA A 21 -4.99 -12.48 -7.40
CA ALA A 21 -6.37 -12.35 -7.87
C ALA A 21 -6.84 -10.87 -7.89
N VAL A 22 -6.49 -10.13 -6.83
CA VAL A 22 -6.85 -8.72 -6.68
C VAL A 22 -6.06 -7.83 -7.64
N ILE A 23 -4.80 -8.17 -7.93
CA ILE A 23 -4.00 -7.47 -8.94
C ILE A 23 -4.62 -7.64 -10.32
N LYS A 24 -4.99 -8.88 -10.70
CA LYS A 24 -5.65 -9.17 -11.99
C LYS A 24 -6.99 -8.44 -12.14
N GLU A 25 -7.76 -8.36 -11.07
CA GLU A 25 -9.02 -7.60 -11.06
C GLU A 25 -8.77 -6.10 -11.34
N ILE A 26 -7.76 -5.51 -10.68
CA ILE A 26 -7.36 -4.12 -10.95
C ILE A 26 -6.91 -3.92 -12.39
N GLU A 27 -6.12 -4.86 -12.94
CA GLU A 27 -5.69 -4.79 -14.34
C GLU A 27 -6.88 -4.80 -15.30
N GLN A 28 -7.87 -5.65 -15.05
CA GLN A 28 -9.10 -5.70 -15.84
C GLN A 28 -9.91 -4.41 -15.72
N GLN A 29 -10.08 -3.89 -14.50
CA GLN A 29 -10.73 -2.59 -14.27
C GLN A 29 -9.98 -1.45 -14.97
N ASN A 30 -8.64 -1.47 -14.95
CA ASN A 30 -7.82 -0.47 -15.61
C ASN A 30 -7.93 -0.53 -17.13
N LYS A 31 -8.11 -1.71 -17.73
CA LYS A 31 -8.44 -1.81 -19.16
C LYS A 31 -9.76 -1.10 -19.48
N ALA A 32 -10.81 -1.35 -18.70
CA ALA A 32 -12.10 -0.68 -18.88
C ALA A 32 -11.99 0.85 -18.67
N ARG A 33 -11.29 1.29 -17.62
CA ARG A 33 -11.07 2.71 -17.32
C ARG A 33 -10.34 3.43 -18.45
N ARG A 34 -9.31 2.80 -19.04
CA ARG A 34 -8.59 3.34 -20.21
C ARG A 34 -9.51 3.52 -21.41
N LEU A 35 -10.37 2.54 -21.69
CA LEU A 35 -11.35 2.64 -22.80
C LEU A 35 -12.36 3.78 -22.58
N MET A 36 -12.66 4.11 -21.34
CA MET A 36 -13.55 5.21 -20.97
C MET A 36 -12.82 6.56 -20.81
N GLY A 37 -11.51 6.64 -21.07
CA GLY A 37 -10.72 7.86 -20.85
C GLY A 37 -10.55 8.24 -19.37
N LEU A 38 -10.75 7.31 -18.44
CA LEU A 38 -10.60 7.51 -17.01
C LEU A 38 -9.17 7.17 -16.55
N SER A 39 -8.72 7.85 -15.50
CA SER A 39 -7.42 7.58 -14.85
C SER A 39 -7.35 6.15 -14.31
N THR A 40 -6.19 5.50 -14.40
CA THR A 40 -6.00 4.14 -13.88
C THR A 40 -5.93 4.11 -12.36
N ILE A 41 -6.38 3.01 -11.77
CA ILE A 41 -6.16 2.66 -10.37
C ILE A 41 -4.69 2.27 -10.19
N GLU A 42 -3.99 3.00 -9.32
CA GLU A 42 -2.59 2.75 -8.98
C GLU A 42 -2.47 1.94 -7.70
N ILE A 43 -1.60 0.92 -7.72
CA ILE A 43 -1.17 0.21 -6.52
C ILE A 43 0.03 0.95 -5.93
N LYS A 44 -0.06 1.35 -4.66
CA LYS A 44 0.99 2.05 -3.93
C LYS A 44 1.41 1.26 -2.69
N THR A 45 2.70 1.28 -2.40
CA THR A 45 3.22 0.83 -1.11
C THR A 45 2.98 1.91 -0.07
N ARG A 46 2.34 1.54 1.04
CA ARG A 46 2.02 2.43 2.16
C ARG A 46 2.55 1.83 3.46
N THR A 47 2.79 2.69 4.44
CA THR A 47 3.07 2.29 5.82
C THR A 47 1.75 2.22 6.57
N CYS A 48 1.49 1.09 7.25
CA CYS A 48 0.31 0.95 8.07
C CYS A 48 0.44 1.81 9.32
N LEU A 49 -0.58 2.64 9.61
CA LEU A 49 -0.56 3.52 10.79
C LEU A 49 -0.60 2.75 12.12
N ASN A 50 -1.11 1.51 12.11
CA ASN A 50 -1.20 0.69 13.31
C ASN A 50 0.05 -0.17 13.56
N CYS A 51 0.36 -1.08 12.63
CA CYS A 51 1.44 -2.03 12.84
C CYS A 51 2.79 -1.55 12.26
N SER A 52 2.86 -0.33 11.71
CA SER A 52 4.02 0.24 11.03
C SER A 52 4.58 -0.59 9.85
N GLY A 53 3.84 -1.62 9.43
CA GLY A 53 4.26 -2.52 8.36
C GLY A 53 4.03 -1.92 6.98
N LEU A 54 4.93 -2.22 6.04
CA LEU A 54 4.77 -1.85 4.64
C LEU A 54 3.80 -2.80 3.93
N PHE A 55 2.87 -2.25 3.15
CA PHE A 55 1.89 -3.04 2.39
C PHE A 55 1.48 -2.37 1.08
N GLN A 56 1.13 -3.18 0.09
CA GLN A 56 0.53 -2.71 -1.16
C GLN A 56 -0.97 -2.44 -0.97
N SER A 57 -1.42 -1.33 -1.54
CA SER A 57 -2.80 -0.87 -1.48
C SER A 57 -3.21 -0.24 -2.79
N ALA A 58 -4.47 -0.44 -3.18
CA ALA A 58 -5.12 0.33 -4.23
C ALA A 58 -6.36 0.97 -3.60
N GLY A 59 -6.42 2.31 -3.58
CA GLY A 59 -7.50 3.03 -2.90
C GLY A 59 -7.55 2.80 -1.38
N ARG A 60 -8.76 2.57 -0.83
CA ARG A 60 -9.05 2.42 0.62
C ARG A 60 -8.78 1.01 1.17
N ARG A 61 -7.71 0.34 0.72
CA ARG A 61 -7.40 -1.02 1.21
C ARG A 61 -6.62 -0.98 2.52
N THR A 62 -6.94 -1.92 3.41
CA THR A 62 -6.35 -2.07 4.74
C THR A 62 -5.09 -2.93 4.69
N CYS A 63 -4.18 -2.72 5.64
CA CYS A 63 -2.87 -3.40 5.68
C CYS A 63 -2.91 -4.87 6.13
N GLY A 64 -4.11 -5.42 6.37
CA GLY A 64 -4.31 -6.81 6.80
C GLY A 64 -3.78 -7.13 8.20
N CYS A 65 -3.55 -6.15 9.08
CA CYS A 65 -3.21 -6.38 10.49
C CYS A 65 -4.44 -6.44 11.42
N ASN A 66 -5.63 -6.74 10.85
CA ASN A 66 -6.92 -6.92 11.53
C ASN A 66 -7.41 -5.76 12.42
N THR A 67 -6.82 -4.58 12.25
CA THR A 67 -7.19 -3.35 12.95
C THR A 67 -7.58 -2.33 11.89
N VAL A 68 -8.88 -2.03 11.84
CA VAL A 68 -9.41 -0.88 11.13
C VAL A 68 -9.22 0.29 12.08
N HIS A 69 -8.14 1.05 11.95
CA HIS A 69 -8.08 2.32 12.67
C HIS A 69 -8.93 3.33 11.93
N THR A 70 -10.01 3.74 12.58
CA THR A 70 -10.70 4.99 12.30
C THR A 70 -9.74 6.12 12.67
N SER A 71 -9.22 6.84 11.68
CA SER A 71 -8.58 8.12 11.95
C SER A 71 -9.65 9.15 12.24
N SER A 72 -9.56 9.91 13.33
CA SER A 72 -10.51 10.99 13.58
C SER A 72 -10.09 12.25 12.82
N LEU A 73 -11.01 12.83 12.05
CA LEU A 73 -10.83 14.15 11.46
C LEU A 73 -11.94 15.05 12.00
N ALA A 74 -11.56 16.10 12.72
CA ALA A 74 -12.51 17.03 13.37
C ALA A 74 -13.55 16.33 14.29
N GLY A 75 -13.14 15.28 15.00
CA GLY A 75 -14.01 14.52 15.91
C GLY A 75 -14.91 13.48 15.24
N VAL A 76 -14.81 13.29 13.92
CA VAL A 76 -15.52 12.24 13.19
C VAL A 76 -14.57 11.10 12.87
N GLU A 77 -14.96 9.87 13.21
CA GLU A 77 -14.23 8.67 12.83
C GLU A 77 -14.28 8.45 11.31
N ILE A 78 -13.12 8.35 10.67
CA ILE A 78 -12.96 8.08 9.24
C ILE A 78 -12.23 6.76 9.03
N ILE A 79 -12.86 5.86 8.28
CA ILE A 79 -12.32 4.57 7.80
C ILE A 79 -11.65 4.73 6.42
#